data_AF-V5IA27-F1
#
_entry.id   AF-V5IA27-F1
#
_cell.length_a   1.000
_cell.length_b   1.000
_cell.length_c   1.000
_cell.angle_alpha   90.00
_cell.angle_beta   90.00
_cell.angle_gamma   90.00
#
_symmetry.space_group_name_H-M   'P 1'
#
loop_
_entity.id
_entity.type
_entity.pdbx_description
1 polymer ?
#
loop_
_entity_poly.entity_id
_entity_poly.type
_entity_poly.pdbx_seq_one_letter_code
_entity_poly.pdbx_strand_id
1 'polypeptide(L)'
;MDGSFVPNLTFGHPVVKCLRKKIPNAFFETHMMVSDPEMWIEPMADAGVSQYTFHIEPVPQNVLPICRKVREAGMKVGLALKPGTGIEAVRQYIEHADMILIMTVEPGFGGQKFINDMMPKVQWLR
;
A
#
# COMPACT_ATOMS: atom_id res chain seq x y z
N MET A 1 2.48 9.12 2.31
CA MET A 1 3.94 9.24 2.48
C MET A 1 4.20 9.99 3.78
N ASP A 2 5.22 9.63 4.54
CA ASP A 2 5.48 10.18 5.88
C ASP A 2 6.83 10.90 6.03
N GLY A 3 7.59 11.08 4.94
CA GLY A 3 8.93 11.66 4.99
C GLY A 3 10.02 10.75 5.60
N SER A 4 9.65 9.56 6.10
CA SER A 4 10.56 8.63 6.76
C SER A 4 10.82 7.39 5.90
N PHE A 5 9.77 6.71 5.43
CA PHE A 5 9.92 5.56 4.54
C PHE A 5 10.36 5.96 3.13
N VAL A 6 9.93 7.14 2.71
CA VAL A 6 10.36 7.85 1.50
C VAL A 6 10.63 9.30 1.87
N PRO A 7 11.61 9.99 1.26
CA PRO A 7 11.97 11.36 1.58
C PRO A 7 10.99 12.37 0.93
N ASN A 8 9.69 12.14 1.10
CA ASN A 8 8.63 12.99 0.56
C ASN A 8 7.38 12.94 1.46
N LEU A 9 6.60 14.03 1.44
CA LEU A 9 5.32 14.16 2.12
C LEU A 9 4.27 14.59 1.09
N THR A 10 3.09 13.96 1.13
CA THR A 10 2.00 14.27 0.19
C THR A 10 0.73 14.67 0.93
N PHE A 11 -0.20 13.74 1.12
CA PHE A 11 -1.45 14.01 1.82
C PHE A 11 -1.85 12.84 2.72
N GLY A 12 -2.62 13.14 3.75
CA GLY A 12 -3.13 12.17 4.72
C GLY A 12 -4.66 11.99 4.64
N HIS A 13 -5.18 11.24 5.61
CA HIS A 13 -6.60 10.92 5.73
C HIS A 13 -7.58 12.11 5.70
N PRO A 14 -7.26 13.36 6.12
CA PRO A 14 -8.20 14.48 6.00
C PRO A 14 -8.56 14.84 4.55
N VAL A 15 -7.59 14.72 3.63
CA VAL A 15 -7.82 14.95 2.20
C VAL A 15 -8.70 13.84 1.62
N VAL A 16 -8.44 12.59 2.02
CA VAL A 16 -9.25 11.43 1.63
C VAL A 16 -10.71 11.61 2.10
N LYS A 17 -10.92 12.00 3.37
CA LYS A 17 -12.25 12.25 3.94
C LYS A 17 -13.00 13.38 3.23
N CYS A 18 -12.28 14.42 2.79
CA CYS A 18 -12.85 15.49 1.98
C CYS A 18 -13.31 14.98 0.60
N LEU A 19 -12.45 14.23 -0.09
CA LEU A 19 -12.76 13.66 -1.42
C LEU A 19 -13.92 12.67 -1.35
N ARG A 20 -13.97 11.81 -0.33
CA ARG A 20 -15.04 10.82 -0.13
C ARG A 20 -16.42 11.46 -0.11
N LYS A 21 -16.57 12.65 0.49
CA LYS A 21 -17.83 13.41 0.51
C LYS A 21 -18.27 13.89 -0.88
N LYS A 22 -17.33 14.10 -1.81
CA LYS A 22 -17.61 14.61 -3.16
C LYS A 22 -17.87 13.49 -4.17
N ILE A 23 -17.28 12.32 -3.95
CA ILE A 23 -17.41 11.15 -4.84
C ILE A 23 -17.69 9.88 -4.01
N PRO A 24 -18.88 9.78 -3.38
CA PRO A 24 -19.17 8.77 -2.37
C PRO A 24 -19.08 7.32 -2.87
N ASN A 25 -19.34 7.09 -4.16
CA ASN A 25 -19.41 5.75 -4.75
C ASN A 25 -18.09 5.27 -5.37
N ALA A 26 -17.05 6.12 -5.41
CA ALA A 26 -15.78 5.76 -6.02
C ALA A 26 -15.00 4.77 -5.13
N PHE A 27 -14.27 3.84 -5.74
CA PHE A 27 -13.36 2.97 -4.99
C PHE A 27 -12.11 3.76 -4.59
N PHE A 28 -11.82 3.86 -3.29
CA PHE A 28 -10.62 4.58 -2.82
C PHE A 28 -9.57 3.58 -2.38
N GLU A 29 -8.43 3.62 -3.05
CA GLU A 29 -7.23 2.92 -2.61
C GLU A 29 -6.24 3.94 -2.05
N THR A 30 -5.64 3.62 -0.89
CA THR A 30 -4.49 4.36 -0.37
C THR A 30 -3.23 3.52 -0.49
N HIS A 31 -2.21 4.09 -1.14
CA HIS A 31 -0.86 3.51 -1.19
C HIS A 31 0.02 4.13 -0.10
N MET A 32 0.26 3.33 0.92
CA MET A 32 0.87 3.70 2.19
C MET A 32 2.38 3.48 2.14
N MET A 33 3.08 4.50 1.66
CA MET A 33 4.54 4.64 1.73
C MET A 33 4.93 5.26 3.09
N VAL A 34 4.84 4.49 4.16
CA VAL A 34 5.06 4.92 5.55
C VAL A 34 5.84 3.88 6.35
N SER A 35 6.58 4.30 7.38
CA SER A 35 7.42 3.41 8.21
C SER A 35 6.61 2.58 9.20
N ASP A 36 5.48 3.11 9.67
CA ASP A 36 4.53 2.35 10.49
C ASP A 36 3.17 2.40 9.78
N PRO A 37 2.81 1.38 8.98
CA PRO A 37 1.51 1.32 8.34
C PRO A 37 0.39 0.95 9.31
N GLU A 38 0.66 0.42 10.50
CA GLU A 38 -0.41 0.01 11.42
C GLU A 38 -1.13 1.23 12.02
N MET A 39 -0.39 2.28 12.36
CA MET A 39 -0.93 3.50 13.00
C MET A 39 -1.96 4.26 12.13
N TRP A 40 -1.99 4.02 10.81
CA TRP A 40 -2.85 4.76 9.88
C TRP A 40 -4.12 4.00 9.48
N ILE A 41 -4.29 2.76 9.91
CA ILE A 41 -5.43 1.92 9.50
C ILE A 41 -6.75 2.55 9.93
N GLU A 42 -6.90 2.87 11.23
CA GLU A 42 -8.13 3.43 11.78
C GLU A 42 -8.46 4.82 11.18
N PRO A 43 -7.52 5.78 11.10
CA PRO A 43 -7.78 7.06 10.44
C PRO A 43 -8.19 6.92 8.96
N MET A 44 -7.61 5.97 8.23
CA MET A 44 -7.95 5.74 6.83
C MET A 44 -9.32 5.06 6.67
N ALA A 45 -9.66 4.13 7.55
CA ALA A 45 -10.98 3.52 7.60
C ALA A 45 -12.06 4.58 7.89
N ASP A 46 -11.86 5.45 8.88
CA ASP A 46 -12.77 6.58 9.19
C ASP A 46 -12.88 7.58 8.03
N ALA A 47 -11.83 7.73 7.21
CA ALA A 47 -11.88 8.53 5.99
C ALA A 47 -12.66 7.86 4.84
N GLY A 48 -13.09 6.61 5.00
CA GLY A 48 -13.85 5.86 4.00
C GLY A 48 -12.99 5.27 2.90
N VAL A 49 -11.77 4.83 3.21
CA VAL A 49 -10.92 4.08 2.28
C VAL A 49 -11.51 2.71 2.00
N SER A 50 -11.41 2.24 0.76
CA SER A 50 -11.91 0.93 0.32
C SER A 50 -10.82 -0.14 0.32
N GLN A 51 -9.58 0.24 0.00
CA GLN A 51 -8.40 -0.63 0.01
C GLN A 51 -7.20 0.07 0.61
N TYR A 52 -6.52 -0.63 1.50
CA TYR A 52 -5.32 -0.18 2.19
C TYR A 52 -4.12 -0.97 1.66
N THR A 53 -3.34 -0.34 0.78
CA THR A 53 -2.15 -0.93 0.18
C THR A 53 -0.91 -0.45 0.92
N PHE A 54 -0.17 -1.34 1.60
CA PHE A 54 1.02 -0.96 2.36
C PHE A 54 2.27 -1.71 1.90
N HIS A 55 3.42 -1.09 2.10
CA HIS A 55 4.71 -1.71 1.86
C HIS A 55 5.05 -2.74 2.93
N ILE A 56 5.56 -3.91 2.54
CA ILE A 56 5.97 -4.96 3.49
C ILE A 56 7.34 -4.70 4.11
N GLU A 57 8.19 -3.92 3.43
CA GLU A 57 9.58 -3.67 3.80
C GLU A 57 9.79 -3.04 5.18
N PRO A 58 8.97 -2.08 5.65
CA PRO A 58 9.18 -1.49 6.96
C PRO A 58 8.67 -2.38 8.12
N VAL A 59 7.90 -3.42 7.82
CA VAL A 59 7.20 -4.25 8.82
C VAL A 59 7.31 -5.75 8.54
N PRO A 60 8.52 -6.30 8.27
CA PRO A 60 8.69 -7.67 7.78
C PRO A 60 8.13 -8.75 8.73
N GLN A 61 8.05 -8.47 10.03
CA GLN A 61 7.53 -9.38 11.05
C GLN A 61 6.03 -9.21 11.32
N ASN A 62 5.43 -8.11 10.86
CA ASN A 62 4.06 -7.71 11.22
C ASN A 62 3.10 -7.68 10.02
N VAL A 63 3.51 -8.15 8.83
CA VAL A 63 2.66 -8.14 7.63
C VAL A 63 1.31 -8.81 7.88
N LEU A 64 1.29 -10.05 8.41
CA LEU A 64 0.04 -10.78 8.67
C LEU A 64 -0.85 -10.13 9.75
N PRO A 65 -0.33 -9.71 10.92
CA PRO A 65 -1.10 -8.91 11.87
C PRO A 65 -1.74 -7.66 11.25
N ILE A 66 -0.99 -6.94 10.40
CA ILE A 66 -1.48 -5.72 9.75
C ILE A 66 -2.56 -6.05 8.72
N CYS A 67 -2.39 -7.09 7.90
CA CYS A 67 -3.43 -7.58 6.99
C CYS A 67 -4.74 -7.88 7.73
N ARG A 68 -4.66 -8.54 8.88
CA ARG A 68 -5.83 -8.84 9.73
C ARG A 68 -6.51 -7.55 10.21
N LYS A 69 -5.74 -6.61 10.75
CA LYS A 69 -6.27 -5.34 11.26
C LYS A 69 -6.93 -4.49 10.16
N VAL A 70 -6.37 -4.49 8.96
CA VAL A 70 -6.97 -3.84 7.78
C VAL A 70 -8.33 -4.44 7.44
N ARG A 71 -8.44 -5.79 7.46
CA ARG A 71 -9.72 -6.48 7.22
C ARG A 71 -10.74 -6.18 8.31
N GLU A 72 -10.33 -6.21 9.57
CA GLU A 72 -11.18 -5.89 10.72
C GLU A 72 -11.71 -4.44 10.66
N ALA A 73 -10.90 -3.52 10.10
CA ALA A 73 -11.31 -2.15 9.81
C ALA A 73 -12.24 -2.01 8.58
N GLY A 74 -12.63 -3.11 7.94
CA GLY A 74 -13.57 -3.12 6.82
C GLY A 74 -12.97 -2.79 5.45
N MET A 75 -11.64 -2.80 5.33
CA MET A 75 -10.93 -2.47 4.09
C MET A 75 -10.37 -3.73 3.40
N LYS A 76 -10.18 -3.64 2.08
CA LYS A 76 -9.37 -4.59 1.32
C LYS A 76 -7.88 -4.41 1.61
N VAL A 77 -7.11 -5.49 1.53
CA VAL A 77 -5.67 -5.55 1.79
C VAL A 77 -4.91 -5.48 0.48
N GLY A 78 -4.03 -4.49 0.35
CA GLY A 78 -3.01 -4.46 -0.71
C GLY A 78 -1.60 -4.59 -0.12
N LEU A 79 -0.72 -5.32 -0.81
CA LEU A 79 0.69 -5.44 -0.44
C LEU A 79 1.57 -4.87 -1.54
N ALA A 80 2.42 -3.91 -1.21
CA ALA A 80 3.35 -3.28 -2.15
C ALA A 80 4.79 -3.75 -1.95
N LEU A 81 5.52 -3.86 -3.06
CA LEU A 81 6.93 -4.23 -3.11
C LEU A 81 7.73 -3.16 -3.86
N LYS A 82 8.83 -2.70 -3.26
CA LYS A 82 9.86 -1.89 -3.91
C LYS A 82 10.54 -2.67 -5.04
N PRO A 83 11.17 -1.97 -6.02
CA PRO A 83 11.91 -2.63 -7.08
C PRO A 83 13.04 -3.55 -6.56
N GLY A 84 13.71 -3.15 -5.48
CA GLY A 84 14.78 -3.94 -4.87
C GLY A 84 14.31 -5.20 -4.10
N THR A 85 13.02 -5.31 -3.77
CA THR A 85 12.51 -6.41 -2.96
C THR A 85 12.20 -7.63 -3.84
N GLY A 86 12.80 -8.78 -3.53
CA GLY A 86 12.56 -10.03 -4.27
C GLY A 86 11.10 -10.47 -4.22
N ILE A 87 10.57 -11.01 -5.32
CA ILE A 87 9.14 -11.37 -5.43
C ILE A 87 8.71 -12.45 -4.42
N GLU A 88 9.59 -13.40 -4.12
CA GLU A 88 9.32 -14.47 -3.14
C GLU A 88 8.99 -13.93 -1.73
N ALA A 89 9.35 -12.67 -1.43
CA ALA A 89 9.02 -12.05 -0.14
C ALA A 89 7.50 -11.97 0.11
N VAL A 90 6.68 -11.92 -0.94
CA VAL A 90 5.22 -11.88 -0.80
C VAL A 90 4.56 -13.25 -0.80
N ARG A 91 5.30 -14.32 -1.13
CA ARG A 91 4.75 -15.66 -1.37
C ARG A 91 3.86 -16.17 -0.23
N GLN A 92 4.31 -15.99 1.01
CA GLN A 92 3.58 -16.43 2.20
C GLN A 92 2.37 -15.54 2.56
N TYR A 93 2.20 -14.39 1.89
CA TYR A 93 1.14 -13.42 2.16
C TYR A 93 0.06 -13.38 1.06
N ILE A 94 0.22 -14.12 -0.05
CA ILE A 94 -0.66 -14.05 -1.22
C ILE A 94 -2.13 -14.28 -0.84
N GLU A 95 -2.42 -15.33 -0.06
CA GLU A 95 -3.77 -15.69 0.38
C GLU A 95 -4.43 -14.62 1.30
N HIS A 96 -3.65 -13.67 1.82
CA HIS A 96 -4.13 -12.62 2.71
C HIS A 96 -4.32 -11.27 2.01
N ALA A 97 -3.88 -11.14 0.76
CA ALA A 97 -3.94 -9.91 -0.02
C ALA A 97 -5.05 -9.99 -1.09
N ASP A 98 -5.83 -8.92 -1.25
CA ASP A 98 -6.71 -8.75 -2.41
C ASP A 98 -5.95 -8.24 -3.65
N MET A 99 -4.80 -7.61 -3.43
CA MET A 99 -3.98 -6.99 -4.46
C MET A 99 -2.50 -7.01 -4.08
N ILE A 100 -1.63 -7.32 -5.03
CA ILE A 100 -0.17 -7.19 -4.89
C ILE A 100 0.33 -6.16 -5.89
N LEU A 101 0.95 -5.09 -5.39
CA LEU A 101 1.47 -3.96 -6.14
C LEU A 101 2.99 -4.10 -6.32
N ILE A 102 3.43 -4.32 -7.55
CA ILE A 102 4.85 -4.24 -7.90
C ILE A 102 5.17 -2.81 -8.31
N MET A 103 6.02 -2.14 -7.54
CA MET A 103 6.52 -0.83 -7.92
C MET A 103 7.46 -0.96 -9.12
N THR A 104 7.22 -0.15 -10.16
CA THR A 104 8.04 -0.11 -11.39
C THR A 104 8.97 1.10 -11.45
N VAL A 105 9.08 1.81 -10.33
CA VAL A 105 9.97 2.94 -10.03
C VAL A 105 10.26 2.93 -8.54
N GLU A 106 11.28 3.66 -8.08
CA GLU A 106 11.50 3.81 -6.65
C GLU A 106 10.36 4.63 -6.02
N PRO A 107 9.80 4.23 -4.87
CA PRO A 107 8.70 4.95 -4.24
C PRO A 107 9.17 6.33 -3.76
N GLY A 108 8.26 7.31 -3.82
CA GLY A 108 8.47 8.65 -3.27
C GLY A 108 8.10 9.78 -4.23
N PHE A 109 8.43 9.65 -5.52
CA PHE A 109 8.23 10.72 -6.50
C PHE A 109 7.60 10.22 -7.81
N GLY A 110 6.82 11.08 -8.47
CA GLY A 110 6.30 10.84 -9.82
C GLY A 110 7.28 11.23 -10.91
N GLY A 111 7.03 10.80 -12.15
CA GLY A 111 7.82 11.20 -13.33
C GLY A 111 9.16 10.46 -13.50
N GLN A 112 9.39 9.40 -12.73
CA GLN A 112 10.59 8.59 -12.82
C GLN A 112 10.57 7.65 -14.04
N LYS A 113 11.76 7.22 -14.47
CA LYS A 113 11.91 6.27 -15.58
C LYS A 113 11.43 4.88 -15.16
N PHE A 114 10.65 4.25 -16.03
CA PHE A 114 10.14 2.89 -15.85
C PHE A 114 11.28 1.87 -15.76
N ILE A 115 11.18 0.96 -14.78
CA ILE A 115 12.13 -0.15 -14.57
C ILE A 115 11.53 -1.42 -15.17
N ASN A 116 11.91 -1.72 -16.42
CA ASN A 116 11.40 -2.89 -17.17
C ASN A 116 11.60 -4.22 -16.44
N ASP A 117 12.67 -4.34 -15.67
CA ASP A 117 13.05 -5.56 -14.95
C ASP A 117 12.06 -5.93 -13.82
N MET A 118 11.04 -5.11 -13.58
CA MET A 118 9.94 -5.42 -12.65
C MET A 118 8.86 -6.29 -13.28
N MET A 119 8.77 -6.35 -14.61
CA MET A 119 7.75 -7.12 -15.30
C MET A 119 7.80 -8.63 -15.05
N PRO A 120 9.00 -9.28 -14.94
CA PRO A 120 9.08 -10.67 -14.51
C PRO A 120 8.40 -10.94 -13.16
N LYS A 121 8.40 -9.98 -12.21
CA LYS A 121 7.70 -10.13 -10.93
C LYS A 121 6.19 -10.15 -11.10
N VAL A 122 5.67 -9.32 -12.01
CA VAL A 122 4.25 -9.29 -12.36
C VAL A 122 3.83 -10.61 -13.02
N GLN A 123 4.68 -11.15 -13.90
CA GLN A 123 4.43 -12.43 -14.55
C GLN A 123 4.42 -13.59 -13.55
N TRP A 124 5.32 -13.57 -12.56
CA TRP A 124 5.36 -14.60 -11.51
C TRP A 124 4.07 -14.65 -10.67
N LEU A 125 3.37 -13.51 -10.51
CA LEU A 125 2.12 -13.42 -9.75
C LEU A 125 0.86 -13.86 -10.52
N ARG A 126 0.97 -14.13 -11.83
CA ARG A 126 -0.16 -14.43 -12.73
C ARG A 126 -0.09 -15.87 -13.22
#